data_AF-A0A800K683-F1
#
_entry.id   AF-A0A800K683-F1
#
_cell.length_a   1.000
_cell.length_b   1.000
_cell.length_c   1.000
_cell.angle_alpha   90.00
_cell.angle_beta   90.00
_cell.angle_gamma   90.00
#
_symmetry.space_group_name_H-M   'P 1'
#
loop_
_entity.id
_entity.type
_entity.pdbx_description
1 polymer ?
#
loop_
_entity_poly.entity_id
_entity_poly.type
_entity_poly.pdbx_seq_one_letter_code
_entity_poly.pdbx_strand_id
1 'polypeptide(L)'
;MEVRGRPHVDGKFLEIGGRRVLIKGVAYGTFAPDSEGAQFPSAERVEQDFALMASVGINTVRTYTPPSPMLLDAALRHGLHMMVGLAWPQHIPFLDDRRLTRRIRHDAVTTVRRIAEHPAALLFALGNEIPAGIVRWHGHRRIEQFLRDLYEDVKAAATDSLLTYVNFPPTEHLELDAFDVFAYNVYLH
;
A
#
# COMPACT_ATOMS: atom_id res chain seq x y z
N MET A 1 21.54 -10.78 12.19
CA MET A 1 20.23 -10.31 11.72
C MET A 1 19.70 -11.40 10.81
N GLU A 2 18.70 -12.18 11.25
CA GLU A 2 18.10 -13.20 10.38
C GLU A 2 17.55 -12.54 9.13
N VAL A 3 17.89 -13.07 7.95
CA VAL A 3 17.27 -12.65 6.69
C VAL A 3 15.79 -13.02 6.79
N ARG A 4 14.91 -12.04 7.04
CA ARG A 4 13.47 -12.25 6.96
C ARG A 4 13.16 -12.67 5.51
N GLY A 5 12.50 -13.82 5.34
CA GLY A 5 12.09 -14.29 4.00
C GLY A 5 11.15 -13.31 3.33
N ARG A 6 11.08 -13.33 1.99
CA ARG A 6 10.18 -12.46 1.23
C ARG A 6 8.71 -12.81 1.52
N PRO A 7 7.84 -11.81 1.71
CA PRO A 7 6.40 -12.04 1.84
C PRO A 7 5.81 -12.66 0.59
N HIS A 8 4.91 -13.62 0.74
CA HIS A 8 4.12 -14.16 -0.37
C HIS A 8 2.76 -14.66 0.12
N VAL A 9 1.85 -14.97 -0.82
CA VAL A 9 0.55 -15.57 -0.54
C VAL A 9 0.71 -17.09 -0.42
N ASP A 10 0.20 -17.67 0.66
CA ASP A 10 0.00 -19.10 0.89
C ASP A 10 -1.51 -19.39 0.98
N GLY A 11 -2.15 -19.57 -0.18
CA GLY A 11 -3.59 -19.75 -0.30
C GLY A 11 -4.36 -18.53 0.21
N LYS A 12 -4.97 -18.63 1.41
CA LYS A 12 -5.71 -17.54 2.07
C LYS A 12 -4.88 -16.78 3.12
N PHE A 13 -3.61 -17.13 3.27
CA PHE A 13 -2.71 -16.59 4.29
C PHE A 13 -1.56 -15.82 3.64
N LEU A 14 -0.91 -14.99 4.45
CA LEU A 14 0.40 -14.44 4.12
C LEU A 14 1.47 -15.27 4.81
N GLU A 15 2.58 -15.54 4.13
CA GLU A 15 3.74 -16.21 4.69
C GLU A 15 4.99 -15.35 4.58
N ILE A 16 5.80 -15.34 5.64
CA ILE A 16 7.11 -14.69 5.69
C ILE A 16 8.09 -15.68 6.31
N GLY A 17 9.09 -16.12 5.53
CA GLY A 17 10.15 -17.02 6.02
C GLY A 17 9.63 -18.34 6.61
N GLY A 18 8.70 -19.01 5.92
CA GLY A 18 8.17 -20.31 6.34
C GLY A 18 7.13 -20.25 7.45
N ARG A 19 6.64 -19.06 7.81
CA ARG A 19 5.65 -18.86 8.88
C ARG A 19 4.49 -18.00 8.39
N ARG A 20 3.27 -18.51 8.57
CA ARG A 20 2.05 -17.73 8.33
C ARG A 20 1.97 -16.54 9.27
N VAL A 21 1.61 -15.38 8.72
CA VAL A 21 1.52 -14.10 9.43
C VAL A 21 0.11 -13.57 9.34
N LEU A 22 -0.48 -13.25 10.50
CA LEU A 22 -1.69 -12.46 10.61
C LEU A 22 -1.30 -10.98 10.75
N ILE A 23 -1.82 -10.12 9.88
CA ILE A 23 -1.63 -8.66 9.99
C ILE A 23 -2.35 -8.16 11.24
N LYS A 24 -1.60 -7.56 12.16
CA LYS A 24 -2.08 -6.76 13.29
C LYS A 24 -1.61 -5.34 13.05
N GLY A 25 -2.38 -4.61 12.26
CA GLY A 25 -1.97 -3.36 11.64
C GLY A 25 -2.57 -2.13 12.31
N VAL A 26 -1.84 -1.01 12.25
CA VAL A 26 -2.40 0.33 12.50
C VAL A 26 -2.04 1.29 11.37
N ALA A 27 -2.92 2.25 11.10
CA ALA A 27 -2.63 3.35 10.19
C ALA A 27 -1.60 4.31 10.79
N TYR A 28 -0.69 4.79 9.97
CA TYR A 28 0.31 5.81 10.33
C TYR A 28 0.40 6.83 9.21
N GLY A 29 -0.44 7.86 9.33
CA GLY A 29 -0.56 8.96 8.40
C GLY A 29 -1.94 9.08 7.77
N THR A 30 -2.16 10.09 6.93
CA THR A 30 -1.19 11.16 6.61
C THR A 30 -1.04 12.17 7.75
N PHE A 31 0.16 12.72 7.90
CA PHE A 31 0.43 13.81 8.83
C PHE A 31 0.54 15.15 8.07
N ALA A 32 0.53 16.26 8.80
CA ALA A 32 0.85 17.56 8.21
C ALA A 32 2.26 17.52 7.59
N PRO A 33 2.45 18.10 6.38
CA PRO A 33 3.75 18.14 5.75
C PRO A 33 4.75 18.98 6.58
N ASP A 34 5.99 18.55 6.62
CA ASP A 34 7.11 19.36 7.13
C ASP A 34 7.56 20.41 6.10
N SER A 35 8.67 21.12 6.39
CA SER A 35 9.22 22.15 5.49
C SER A 35 9.66 21.60 4.12
N GLU A 36 9.95 20.30 4.04
CA GLU A 36 10.36 19.59 2.82
C GLU A 36 9.17 18.87 2.16
N GLY A 37 7.96 19.03 2.69
CA GLY A 37 6.74 18.40 2.18
C GLY A 37 6.54 16.95 2.63
N ALA A 38 7.41 16.39 3.47
CA ALA A 38 7.27 15.03 3.96
C ALA A 38 6.13 14.95 4.99
N GLN A 39 5.24 13.98 4.80
CA GLN A 39 4.01 13.82 5.61
C GLN A 39 4.17 12.77 6.71
N PHE A 40 5.32 12.78 7.39
CA PHE A 40 5.62 11.87 8.50
C PHE A 40 6.20 12.66 9.69
N PRO A 41 6.04 12.18 10.93
CA PRO A 41 6.62 12.83 12.10
C PRO A 41 8.16 12.80 12.08
N SER A 42 8.78 13.53 12.99
CA SER A 42 10.25 13.50 13.16
C SER A 42 10.76 12.09 13.42
N ALA A 43 12.04 11.83 13.11
CA ALA A 43 12.66 10.53 13.33
C ALA A 43 12.55 10.07 14.80
N GLU A 44 12.74 10.98 15.76
CA GLU A 44 12.56 10.67 17.19
C GLU A 44 11.14 10.22 17.50
N ARG A 45 10.13 10.90 16.94
CA ARG A 45 8.74 10.55 17.16
C ARG A 45 8.37 9.22 16.54
N VAL A 46 8.86 8.96 15.32
CA VAL A 46 8.71 7.67 14.64
C VAL A 46 9.28 6.52 15.47
N GLU A 47 10.47 6.67 16.03
CA GLU A 47 11.10 5.64 16.88
C GLU A 47 10.25 5.35 18.13
N GLN A 48 9.73 6.39 18.79
CA GLN A 48 8.85 6.24 19.95
C GLN A 48 7.52 5.57 19.59
N ASP A 49 6.86 6.04 18.53
CA ASP A 49 5.57 5.51 18.08
C ASP A 49 5.70 4.04 17.67
N PHE A 50 6.76 3.68 16.94
CA PHE A 50 6.99 2.29 16.51
C PHE A 50 7.36 1.37 17.67
N ALA A 51 8.14 1.83 18.64
CA ALA A 51 8.41 1.07 19.87
C ALA A 51 7.11 0.79 20.64
N LEU A 52 6.24 1.80 20.77
CA LEU A 52 4.93 1.64 21.44
C LEU A 52 4.03 0.66 20.70
N MET A 53 3.93 0.77 19.37
CA MET A 53 3.19 -0.17 18.53
C MET A 53 3.67 -1.61 18.74
N ALA A 54 4.98 -1.85 18.63
CA ALA A 54 5.57 -3.16 18.84
C ALA A 54 5.29 -3.70 20.26
N SER A 55 5.36 -2.83 21.28
CA SER A 55 5.15 -3.22 22.69
C SER A 55 3.74 -3.75 22.99
N VAL A 56 2.73 -3.34 22.20
CA VAL A 56 1.34 -3.82 22.32
C VAL A 56 0.99 -4.89 21.29
N GLY A 57 1.99 -5.42 20.57
CA GLY A 57 1.82 -6.54 19.64
C GLY A 57 1.31 -6.16 18.25
N ILE A 58 1.34 -4.88 17.87
CA ILE A 58 1.21 -4.48 16.47
C ILE A 58 2.43 -4.98 15.71
N ASN A 59 2.21 -5.51 14.51
CA ASN A 59 3.27 -6.04 13.67
C ASN A 59 3.34 -5.38 12.29
N THR A 60 2.37 -4.54 11.92
CA THR A 60 2.29 -3.92 10.60
C THR A 60 1.86 -2.47 10.72
N VAL A 61 2.45 -1.61 9.90
CA VAL A 61 2.07 -0.19 9.79
C VAL A 61 1.56 0.08 8.38
N ARG A 62 0.40 0.73 8.28
CA ARG A 62 -0.18 1.16 7.00
C ARG A 62 0.14 2.63 6.76
N THR A 63 0.84 2.93 5.65
CA THR A 63 1.04 4.31 5.18
C THR A 63 0.12 4.61 4.00
N TYR A 64 -0.18 5.89 3.76
CA TYR A 64 -0.97 6.36 2.62
C TYR A 64 -0.14 7.09 1.57
N THR A 65 1.10 7.44 1.93
CA THR A 65 2.13 7.94 1.02
C THR A 65 3.36 7.03 1.10
N PRO A 66 4.22 7.03 0.06
CA PRO A 66 5.44 6.24 0.07
C PRO A 66 6.37 6.64 1.23
N PRO A 67 6.82 5.69 2.08
CA PRO A 67 7.73 5.98 3.18
C PRO A 67 9.14 6.32 2.68
N SER A 68 9.89 7.08 3.48
CA SER A 68 11.33 7.27 3.27
C SER A 68 12.12 6.00 3.66
N PRO A 69 13.36 5.82 3.17
CA PRO A 69 14.23 4.74 3.63
C PRO A 69 14.40 4.72 5.16
N MET A 70 14.55 5.89 5.79
CA MET A 70 14.68 6.00 7.24
C MET A 70 13.45 5.46 8.00
N LEU A 71 12.24 5.70 7.47
CA LEU A 71 11.00 5.20 8.07
C LEU A 71 10.90 3.67 7.92
N LEU A 72 11.31 3.14 6.77
CA LEU A 72 11.39 1.69 6.52
C LEU A 72 12.42 1.01 7.46
N ASP A 73 13.59 1.61 7.63
CA ASP A 73 14.62 1.13 8.55
C ASP A 73 14.14 1.15 10.00
N ALA A 74 13.40 2.20 10.41
CA ALA A 74 12.80 2.28 11.74
C ALA A 74 11.78 1.16 11.96
N ALA A 75 10.90 0.89 10.99
CA ALA A 75 9.97 -0.23 11.08
C ALA A 75 10.72 -1.56 11.25
N LEU A 76 11.78 -1.77 10.46
CA LEU A 76 12.59 -2.97 10.55
C LEU A 76 13.24 -3.15 11.93
N ARG A 77 13.79 -2.07 12.52
CA ARG A 77 14.40 -2.08 13.86
C ARG A 77 13.41 -2.52 14.94
N HIS A 78 12.16 -2.09 14.86
CA HIS A 78 11.09 -2.46 15.80
C HIS A 78 10.37 -3.76 15.42
N GLY A 79 10.87 -4.46 14.39
CA GLY A 79 10.30 -5.72 13.92
C GLY A 79 8.94 -5.58 13.21
N LEU A 80 8.56 -4.34 12.87
CA LEU A 80 7.34 -4.00 12.16
C LEU A 80 7.49 -4.20 10.65
N HIS A 81 6.40 -4.61 10.04
CA HIS A 81 6.18 -4.64 8.61
C HIS A 81 5.45 -3.38 8.13
N MET A 82 5.50 -3.09 6.83
CA MET A 82 4.86 -1.92 6.26
C MET A 82 3.98 -2.29 5.06
N MET A 83 2.71 -1.90 5.15
CA MET A 83 1.76 -1.89 4.04
C MET A 83 1.83 -0.52 3.36
N VAL A 84 2.61 -0.41 2.30
CA VAL A 84 2.96 0.87 1.67
C VAL A 84 1.82 1.38 0.79
N GLY A 85 1.33 2.58 1.04
CA GLY A 85 0.32 3.24 0.20
C GLY A 85 0.95 4.07 -0.92
N LEU A 86 0.40 3.96 -2.12
CA LEU A 86 0.66 4.90 -3.21
C LEU A 86 -0.46 5.96 -3.24
N ALA A 87 -0.07 7.23 -3.31
CA ALA A 87 -0.99 8.35 -3.42
C ALA A 87 -1.06 8.85 -4.87
N TRP A 88 -2.27 8.99 -5.39
CA TRP A 88 -2.56 9.62 -6.67
C TRP A 88 -3.98 10.20 -6.65
N PRO A 89 -4.34 11.14 -7.57
CA PRO A 89 -5.61 11.86 -7.52
C PRO A 89 -6.79 10.98 -7.97
N GLN A 90 -7.14 9.98 -7.17
CA GLN A 90 -8.24 9.03 -7.41
C GLN A 90 -9.65 9.65 -7.27
N HIS A 91 -9.72 10.86 -6.70
CA HIS A 91 -10.97 11.57 -6.40
C HIS A 91 -11.45 12.48 -7.54
N ILE A 92 -10.71 12.56 -8.64
CA ILE A 92 -11.12 13.30 -9.85
C ILE A 92 -11.40 12.31 -10.99
N PRO A 93 -12.02 12.75 -12.11
CA PRO A 93 -12.18 11.95 -13.34
C PRO A 93 -10.84 11.63 -14.04
N PHE A 94 -9.92 10.95 -13.37
CA PHE A 94 -8.53 10.79 -13.77
C PHE A 94 -8.35 10.03 -15.11
N LEU A 95 -9.33 9.22 -15.53
CA LEU A 95 -9.27 8.52 -16.82
C LEU A 95 -9.53 9.44 -18.03
N ASP A 96 -9.98 10.68 -17.82
CA ASP A 96 -10.18 11.66 -18.89
C ASP A 96 -8.85 12.33 -19.30
N ASP A 97 -7.80 12.23 -18.47
CA ASP A 97 -6.46 12.73 -18.77
C ASP A 97 -5.46 11.58 -19.00
N ARG A 98 -5.13 11.33 -20.27
CA ARG A 98 -4.15 10.30 -20.69
C ARG A 98 -2.73 10.56 -20.18
N ARG A 99 -2.34 11.81 -19.91
CA ARG A 99 -1.02 12.13 -19.36
C ARG A 99 -1.00 11.78 -17.88
N LEU A 100 -2.09 12.07 -17.17
CA LEU A 100 -2.25 11.70 -15.77
C LEU A 100 -2.23 10.18 -15.58
N THR A 101 -3.00 9.41 -16.36
CA THR A 101 -3.01 7.93 -16.23
C THR A 101 -1.65 7.30 -16.45
N ARG A 102 -0.89 7.78 -17.45
CA ARG A 102 0.50 7.34 -17.68
C ARG A 102 1.42 7.71 -16.53
N ARG A 103 1.27 8.91 -15.97
CA ARG A 103 2.04 9.35 -14.80
C ARG A 103 1.76 8.47 -13.59
N ILE A 104 0.49 8.18 -13.29
CA ILE A 104 0.11 7.30 -12.18
C ILE A 104 0.79 5.93 -12.31
N ARG A 105 0.71 5.31 -13.49
CA ARG A 105 1.37 4.02 -13.76
C ARG A 105 2.88 4.09 -13.61
N HIS A 106 3.51 5.11 -14.18
CA HIS A 106 4.96 5.32 -14.09
C HIS A 106 5.44 5.53 -12.65
N ASP A 107 4.74 6.37 -11.89
CA ASP A 107 5.08 6.71 -10.50
C ASP A 107 4.92 5.49 -9.59
N ALA A 108 3.88 4.68 -9.82
CA ALA A 108 3.66 3.42 -9.11
C ALA A 108 4.81 2.43 -9.35
N VAL A 109 5.15 2.18 -10.63
CA VAL A 109 6.26 1.31 -11.01
C VAL A 109 7.57 1.77 -10.37
N THR A 110 7.88 3.07 -10.48
CA THR A 110 9.12 3.65 -9.96
C THR A 110 9.19 3.54 -8.44
N THR A 111 8.08 3.83 -7.76
CA THR A 111 8.01 3.81 -6.30
C THR A 111 8.15 2.39 -5.75
N VAL A 112 7.40 1.43 -6.31
CA VAL A 112 7.43 0.04 -5.85
C VAL A 112 8.80 -0.56 -6.10
N ARG A 113 9.41 -0.38 -7.29
CA ARG A 113 10.77 -0.86 -7.58
C ARG A 113 11.80 -0.39 -6.56
N ARG A 114 11.69 0.87 -6.10
CA ARG A 114 12.61 1.45 -5.13
C ARG A 114 12.48 0.82 -3.73
N ILE A 115 11.29 0.35 -3.36
CA ILE A 115 10.97 -0.08 -1.99
C ILE A 115 10.88 -1.61 -1.85
N ALA A 116 10.58 -2.33 -2.93
CA ALA A 116 10.26 -3.77 -2.92
C ALA A 116 11.34 -4.65 -2.27
N GLU A 117 12.62 -4.30 -2.42
CA GLU A 117 13.72 -5.06 -1.83
C GLU A 117 13.94 -4.77 -0.34
N HIS A 118 13.25 -3.79 0.23
CA HIS A 118 13.41 -3.44 1.64
C HIS A 118 12.72 -4.48 2.55
N PRO A 119 13.39 -5.10 3.53
CA PRO A 119 12.82 -6.19 4.35
C PRO A 119 11.57 -5.82 5.17
N ALA A 120 11.37 -4.54 5.48
CA ALA A 120 10.15 -4.06 6.13
C ALA A 120 8.93 -4.00 5.18
N ALA A 121 9.13 -3.96 3.86
CA ALA A 121 8.02 -3.88 2.90
C ALA A 121 7.26 -5.21 2.87
N LEU A 122 5.99 -5.18 3.27
CA LEU A 122 5.13 -6.35 3.30
C LEU A 122 4.29 -6.48 2.04
N LEU A 123 3.57 -5.42 1.69
CA LEU A 123 2.72 -5.33 0.51
C LEU A 123 2.46 -3.86 0.14
N PHE A 124 2.06 -3.63 -1.10
CA PHE A 124 1.83 -2.31 -1.66
C PHE A 124 0.37 -2.13 -2.03
N ALA A 125 -0.25 -1.05 -1.58
CA ALA A 125 -1.55 -0.65 -2.09
C ALA A 125 -1.39 0.31 -3.27
N LEU A 126 -1.84 -0.15 -4.43
CA LEU A 126 -1.77 0.61 -5.67
C LEU A 126 -2.84 1.69 -5.79
N GLY A 127 -3.76 1.76 -4.84
CA GLY A 127 -4.75 2.80 -4.71
C GLY A 127 -5.59 2.57 -3.46
N ASN A 128 -6.40 3.57 -3.13
CA ASN A 128 -7.37 3.52 -2.04
C ASN A 128 -8.71 4.03 -2.60
N GLU A 129 -9.85 3.45 -2.26
CA GLU A 129 -11.19 4.06 -2.36
C GLU A 129 -11.41 5.07 -3.49
N ILE A 130 -11.43 4.62 -4.75
CA ILE A 130 -11.96 5.43 -5.85
C ILE A 130 -13.43 5.73 -5.52
N PRO A 131 -13.83 7.01 -5.42
CA PRO A 131 -15.20 7.34 -5.00
C PRO A 131 -16.24 6.74 -5.95
N ALA A 132 -17.36 6.28 -5.40
CA ALA A 132 -18.43 5.66 -6.19
C ALA A 132 -18.95 6.57 -7.33
N GLY A 133 -18.94 7.90 -7.12
CA GLY A 133 -19.27 8.87 -8.17
C GLY A 133 -18.28 8.85 -9.35
N ILE A 134 -16.99 8.66 -9.09
CA ILE A 134 -15.95 8.53 -10.12
C ILE A 134 -16.08 7.17 -10.84
N VAL A 135 -16.33 6.10 -10.09
CA VAL A 135 -16.61 4.78 -10.68
C VAL A 135 -17.83 4.83 -11.60
N ARG A 136 -18.91 5.49 -11.17
CA ARG A 136 -20.12 5.68 -11.99
C ARG A 136 -19.85 6.54 -13.21
N TRP A 137 -19.05 7.60 -13.08
CA TRP A 137 -18.70 8.50 -14.18
C TRP A 137 -17.95 7.78 -15.30
N HIS A 138 -16.92 6.99 -14.96
CA HIS A 138 -16.14 6.27 -15.95
C HIS A 138 -16.71 4.90 -16.35
N GLY A 139 -17.55 4.31 -15.49
CA GLY A 139 -18.01 2.93 -15.59
C GLY A 139 -17.02 1.93 -14.99
N HIS A 140 -17.54 0.93 -14.26
CA HIS A 140 -16.74 -0.08 -13.55
C HIS A 140 -15.70 -0.76 -14.43
N ARG A 141 -16.06 -1.20 -15.65
CA ARG A 141 -15.13 -1.89 -16.56
C ARG A 141 -13.87 -1.09 -16.90
N ARG A 142 -13.99 0.23 -17.04
CA ARG A 142 -12.84 1.10 -17.33
C ARG A 142 -11.94 1.28 -16.10
N ILE A 143 -12.53 1.31 -14.91
CA ILE A 143 -11.80 1.35 -13.64
C ILE A 143 -11.08 0.02 -13.39
N GLU A 144 -11.78 -1.10 -13.54
CA GLU A 144 -11.22 -2.45 -13.41
C GLU A 144 -10.06 -2.67 -14.38
N GLN A 145 -10.23 -2.29 -15.66
CA GLN A 145 -9.15 -2.39 -16.64
C GLN A 145 -7.95 -1.51 -16.25
N PHE A 146 -8.18 -0.28 -15.79
CA PHE A 146 -7.09 0.58 -15.35
C PHE A 146 -6.34 0.00 -14.14
N LEU A 147 -7.05 -0.53 -13.15
CA LEU A 147 -6.45 -1.15 -11.97
C LEU A 147 -5.69 -2.44 -12.33
N ARG A 148 -6.21 -3.23 -13.27
CA ARG A 148 -5.52 -4.40 -13.84
C ARG A 148 -4.23 -4.01 -14.55
N ASP A 149 -4.30 -3.03 -15.45
CA ASP A 149 -3.13 -2.49 -16.15
C ASP A 149 -2.06 -1.97 -15.17
N LEU A 150 -2.49 -1.26 -14.13
CA LEU A 150 -1.60 -0.75 -13.08
C LEU A 150 -0.95 -1.89 -12.29
N TYR A 151 -1.72 -2.92 -11.94
CA TYR A 151 -1.22 -4.13 -11.29
C TYR A 151 -0.17 -4.83 -12.17
N GLU A 152 -0.48 -5.07 -13.44
CA GLU A 152 0.40 -5.79 -14.37
C GLU A 152 1.72 -5.06 -14.59
N ASP A 153 1.69 -3.73 -14.76
CA ASP A 153 2.89 -2.91 -14.88
C ASP A 153 3.79 -3.01 -13.65
N VAL A 154 3.19 -2.91 -12.45
CA VAL A 154 3.94 -2.99 -11.20
C VAL A 154 4.48 -4.40 -10.98
N LYS A 155 3.70 -5.43 -11.30
CA LYS A 155 4.13 -6.83 -11.16
C LYS A 155 5.28 -7.16 -12.12
N ALA A 156 5.22 -6.70 -13.37
CA ALA A 156 6.33 -6.85 -14.32
C ALA A 156 7.61 -6.12 -13.85
N ALA A 157 7.45 -5.10 -13.02
CA ALA A 157 8.53 -4.30 -12.48
C ALA A 157 9.13 -4.84 -11.18
N ALA A 158 8.34 -5.52 -10.36
CA ALA A 158 8.70 -6.07 -9.06
C ALA A 158 7.89 -7.36 -8.81
N THR A 159 8.30 -8.45 -9.46
CA THR A 159 7.54 -9.72 -9.57
C THR A 159 7.10 -10.31 -8.23
N ASP A 160 7.95 -10.21 -7.21
CA ASP A 160 7.69 -10.82 -5.90
C ASP A 160 6.90 -9.90 -4.96
N SER A 161 6.58 -8.66 -5.38
CA SER A 161 5.82 -7.74 -4.53
C SER A 161 4.37 -8.17 -4.40
N LEU A 162 3.86 -8.22 -3.18
CA LEU A 162 2.43 -8.36 -2.92
C LEU A 162 1.71 -7.04 -3.17
N LEU A 163 0.68 -7.07 -4.00
CA LEU A 163 -0.07 -5.89 -4.44
C LEU A 163 -1.52 -6.02 -4.02
N THR A 164 -2.09 -4.89 -3.59
CA THR A 164 -3.51 -4.75 -3.28
C THR A 164 -4.05 -3.44 -3.84
N TYR A 165 -5.37 -3.36 -3.95
CA TYR A 165 -6.11 -2.12 -4.03
C TYR A 165 -7.03 -2.09 -2.81
N VAL A 166 -6.95 -1.01 -2.02
CA VAL A 166 -7.79 -0.89 -0.82
C VAL A 166 -9.16 -0.38 -1.25
N ASN A 167 -10.11 -1.29 -1.27
CA ASN A 167 -11.49 -1.03 -1.64
C ASN A 167 -12.31 -0.57 -0.41
N PHE A 168 -13.58 -0.26 -0.61
CA PHE A 168 -14.55 0.05 0.44
C PHE A 168 -15.97 -0.36 -0.01
N PRO A 169 -16.93 -0.56 0.91
CA PRO A 169 -18.20 -1.21 0.62
C PRO A 169 -18.98 -0.65 -0.60
N PRO A 170 -19.08 0.68 -0.82
CA PRO A 170 -19.76 1.24 -1.98
C PRO A 170 -19.19 0.83 -3.35
N THR A 171 -17.94 0.39 -3.42
CA THR A 171 -17.29 -0.10 -4.65
C THR A 171 -16.80 -1.53 -4.53
N GLU A 172 -17.34 -2.31 -3.58
CA GLU A 172 -16.99 -3.73 -3.40
C GLU A 172 -17.32 -4.61 -4.61
N HIS A 173 -18.22 -4.14 -5.48
CA HIS A 173 -18.66 -4.80 -6.70
C HIS A 173 -17.63 -4.78 -7.86
N LEU A 174 -16.47 -4.13 -7.69
CA LEU A 174 -15.41 -4.14 -8.69
C LEU A 174 -14.73 -5.50 -8.75
N GLU A 175 -14.55 -6.04 -9.96
CA GLU A 175 -13.83 -7.31 -10.17
C GLU A 175 -12.30 -7.08 -10.18
N LEU A 176 -11.64 -7.45 -9.08
CA LEU A 176 -10.23 -7.15 -8.81
C LEU A 176 -9.35 -8.40 -8.72
N ASP A 177 -9.73 -9.49 -9.37
CA ASP A 177 -9.10 -10.82 -9.31
C ASP A 177 -7.61 -10.87 -9.65
N ALA A 178 -7.08 -9.81 -10.27
CA ALA A 178 -5.65 -9.69 -10.52
C ALA A 178 -4.82 -9.54 -9.23
N PHE A 179 -5.36 -8.89 -8.19
CA PHE A 179 -4.61 -8.52 -7.00
C PHE A 179 -4.32 -9.71 -6.07
N ASP A 180 -3.15 -9.69 -5.41
CA ASP A 180 -2.70 -10.79 -4.55
C ASP A 180 -3.46 -10.84 -3.22
N VAL A 181 -3.85 -9.66 -2.72
CA VAL A 181 -4.53 -9.50 -1.42
C VAL A 181 -5.72 -8.56 -1.60
N PHE A 182 -6.88 -8.97 -1.10
CA PHE A 182 -8.05 -8.09 -1.03
C PHE A 182 -8.08 -7.34 0.30
N ALA A 183 -8.21 -6.01 0.23
CA ALA A 183 -8.28 -5.13 1.38
C ALA A 183 -9.52 -4.23 1.29
N TYR A 184 -10.23 -4.07 2.41
CA TYR A 184 -11.43 -3.26 2.51
C TYR A 184 -11.36 -2.36 3.74
N ASN A 185 -11.62 -1.06 3.55
CA ASN A 185 -11.90 -0.16 4.66
C ASN A 185 -13.36 -0.32 5.07
N VAL A 186 -13.60 -0.82 6.29
CA VAL A 186 -14.94 -1.09 6.81
C VAL A 186 -15.13 -0.31 8.10
N TYR A 187 -16.17 0.53 8.13
CA TYR A 187 -16.59 1.27 9.31
C TYR A 187 -18.05 0.91 9.59
N LEU A 188 -18.34 0.53 10.83
CA LEU A 188 -19.73 0.36 11.27
C LEU A 188 -20.28 1.73 11.65
N HIS A 189 -21.40 2.11 11.04
CA HIS A 189 -22.16 3.30 11.40
C HIS A 189 -23.17 2.99 12.50
#